data_AF-A0A847K193-F1
#
_entry.id   AF-A0A847K193-F1
#
_cell.length_a   1.000
_cell.length_b   1.000
_cell.length_c   1.000
_cell.angle_alpha   90.00
_cell.angle_beta   90.00
_cell.angle_gamma   90.00
#
_symmetry.space_group_name_H-M   'P 1'
#
loop_
_entity.id
_entity.type
_entity.pdbx_description
1 polymer ?
#
loop_
_entity_poly.entity_id
_entity_poly.type
_entity_poly.pdbx_seq_one_letter_code
_entity_poly.pdbx_strand_id
1 'polypeptide(L)'
;MSAERGAAPPDLIRLDFENLDARETLRTTWANEELILVQSVLGHVHEGHGIFRGRRYPNTTMDDIVRALRLEPVALQGARQSLIDSVRAYARSAMLGNAYQALVDDTGEPLLGMSTLRFISADPHDVLRGLYLGGLRDDPDIRLEVERERGITIGGGASYYVDFERMVELGYSADELARGEWGDRIAELTEQGVVVEPRESGRPSVHYQYIRHRRGPGASDDAAIVCAGMLWGVGTALGVFLADAVDTLEKYVPRYSDQDERIALEIEAQFGDLRMDRSHVKQLIALAAATDGDGPDIPDSSLRHLLSIDRRTDLCPVEAHLLAVMGTPAPSIGLGHDRVPSGSFYALLRRRIEEMGR
;
A
#
# COMPACT_ATOMS: atom_id res chain seq x y z
N MET A 1 -19.84 0.99 23.97
CA MET A 1 -18.96 -0.20 24.00
C MET A 1 -17.55 0.08 23.45
N SER A 2 -17.30 1.07 22.55
CA SER A 2 -15.94 1.30 22.02
C SER A 2 -14.95 1.98 22.97
N ALA A 3 -15.42 2.83 23.90
CA ALA A 3 -14.53 3.59 24.80
C ALA A 3 -13.78 2.70 25.82
N GLU A 4 -14.30 1.52 26.15
CA GLU A 4 -13.71 0.63 27.18
C GLU A 4 -12.47 -0.13 26.69
N ARG A 5 -12.28 -0.25 25.36
CA ARG A 5 -11.09 -0.91 24.77
C ARG A 5 -9.97 0.03 24.32
N GLY A 6 -10.08 1.34 24.60
CA GLY A 6 -9.09 2.33 24.14
C GLY A 6 -9.23 2.77 22.68
N ALA A 7 -10.40 2.59 22.07
CA ALA A 7 -10.71 3.13 20.74
C ALA A 7 -11.07 4.63 20.80
N ALA A 8 -10.90 5.33 19.69
CA ALA A 8 -11.17 6.76 19.60
C ALA A 8 -12.67 7.08 19.73
N PRO A 9 -13.03 8.22 20.37
CA PRO A 9 -14.40 8.72 20.38
C PRO A 9 -14.94 8.96 18.96
N PRO A 10 -16.19 8.55 18.65
CA PRO A 10 -16.79 8.74 17.32
C PRO A 10 -16.79 10.19 16.82
N ASP A 11 -16.96 11.17 17.71
CA ASP A 11 -16.98 12.59 17.34
C ASP A 11 -15.62 13.08 16.87
N LEU A 12 -14.52 12.56 17.45
CA LEU A 12 -13.16 12.89 16.98
C LEU A 12 -12.88 12.25 15.62
N ILE A 13 -13.34 11.00 15.41
CA ILE A 13 -13.23 10.32 14.12
C ILE A 13 -13.94 11.13 13.02
N ARG A 14 -15.19 11.55 13.25
CA ARG A 14 -15.94 12.37 12.28
C ARG A 14 -15.22 13.68 11.98
N LEU A 15 -14.76 14.37 13.02
CA LEU A 15 -14.08 15.65 12.86
C LEU A 15 -12.75 15.49 12.10
N ASP A 16 -12.01 14.40 12.29
CA ASP A 16 -10.80 14.14 11.51
C ASP A 16 -11.13 13.89 10.03
N PHE A 17 -12.14 13.06 9.76
CA PHE A 17 -12.60 12.77 8.40
C PHE A 17 -13.07 14.03 7.67
N GLU A 18 -13.93 14.85 8.30
CA GLU A 18 -14.40 16.12 7.74
C GLU A 18 -13.24 17.08 7.41
N ASN A 19 -12.20 17.11 8.27
CA ASN A 19 -11.01 17.92 8.00
C ASN A 19 -10.16 17.36 6.85
N LEU A 20 -10.05 16.04 6.72
CA LEU A 20 -9.36 15.39 5.62
C LEU A 20 -10.08 15.66 4.30
N ASP A 21 -11.38 15.36 4.23
CA ASP A 21 -12.24 15.56 3.06
C ASP A 21 -12.25 17.02 2.58
N ALA A 22 -12.29 17.99 3.51
CA ALA A 22 -12.25 19.40 3.14
C ALA A 22 -10.89 19.89 2.58
N ARG A 23 -9.80 19.19 2.88
CA ARG A 23 -8.42 19.65 2.57
C ARG A 23 -7.81 18.90 1.40
N GLU A 24 -8.07 17.60 1.33
CA GLU A 24 -7.51 16.73 0.33
C GLU A 24 -8.41 16.69 -0.91
N THR A 25 -7.80 16.42 -2.05
CA THR A 25 -8.52 16.09 -3.28
C THR A 25 -7.64 15.10 -4.00
N LEU A 26 -8.16 13.92 -4.26
CA LEU A 26 -7.44 12.80 -4.82
C LEU A 26 -7.72 12.70 -6.33
N ARG A 27 -6.74 12.25 -7.10
CA ARG A 27 -6.87 12.00 -8.55
C ARG A 27 -7.66 10.71 -8.80
N THR A 28 -8.93 10.69 -8.38
CA THR A 28 -9.88 9.59 -8.55
C THR A 28 -11.32 10.12 -8.55
N THR A 29 -12.31 9.24 -8.61
CA THR A 29 -13.72 9.63 -8.43
C THR A 29 -14.00 9.93 -6.96
N TRP A 30 -14.99 10.77 -6.70
CA TRP A 30 -15.39 11.12 -5.33
C TRP A 30 -15.79 9.89 -4.49
N ALA A 31 -16.44 8.90 -5.11
CA ALA A 31 -16.80 7.65 -4.45
C ALA A 31 -15.56 6.87 -3.98
N ASN A 32 -14.51 6.80 -4.80
CA ASN A 32 -13.27 6.11 -4.45
C ASN A 32 -12.42 6.90 -3.47
N GLU A 33 -12.48 8.23 -3.52
CA GLU A 33 -11.82 9.12 -2.56
C GLU A 33 -12.30 8.83 -1.13
N GLU A 34 -13.61 8.74 -0.90
CA GLU A 34 -14.17 8.38 0.41
C GLU A 34 -13.59 7.05 0.93
N LEU A 35 -13.53 6.02 0.08
CA LEU A 35 -12.96 4.70 0.44
C LEU A 35 -11.51 4.78 0.92
N ILE A 36 -10.72 5.66 0.32
CA ILE A 36 -9.29 5.83 0.62
C ILE A 36 -9.09 6.70 1.86
N LEU A 37 -9.89 7.77 2.02
CA LEU A 37 -9.78 8.69 3.15
C LEU A 37 -10.12 8.01 4.49
N VAL A 38 -11.09 7.09 4.52
CA VAL A 38 -11.44 6.33 5.73
C VAL A 38 -10.22 5.62 6.33
N GLN A 39 -9.35 5.03 5.51
CA GLN A 39 -8.13 4.38 5.98
C GLN A 39 -7.10 5.37 6.54
N SER A 40 -7.06 6.60 6.01
CA SER A 40 -6.16 7.64 6.52
C SER A 40 -6.54 8.09 7.94
N VAL A 41 -7.84 8.09 8.26
CA VAL A 41 -8.31 8.34 9.62
C VAL A 41 -7.75 7.29 10.58
N LEU A 42 -7.70 6.00 10.19
CA LEU A 42 -7.12 4.95 11.04
C LEU A 42 -5.66 5.24 11.39
N GLY A 43 -4.86 5.58 10.38
CA GLY A 43 -3.47 5.98 10.57
C GLY A 43 -3.35 7.18 11.52
N HIS A 44 -4.17 8.23 11.32
CA HIS A 44 -4.17 9.39 12.20
C HIS A 44 -4.54 9.04 13.65
N VAL A 45 -5.54 8.18 13.84
CA VAL A 45 -6.00 7.76 15.16
C VAL A 45 -4.92 6.97 15.91
N HIS A 46 -4.23 6.05 15.22
CA HIS A 46 -3.17 5.23 15.79
C HIS A 46 -1.91 6.03 16.10
N GLU A 47 -1.57 7.00 15.25
CA GLU A 47 -0.39 7.85 15.41
C GLU A 47 -0.63 9.10 16.26
N GLY A 48 -1.90 9.43 16.53
CA GLY A 48 -2.28 10.67 17.19
C GLY A 48 -2.07 11.91 16.30
N HIS A 49 -2.07 11.75 14.98
CA HIS A 49 -1.95 12.85 14.02
C HIS A 49 -3.30 13.59 13.83
N GLY A 50 -3.33 14.59 12.94
CA GLY A 50 -4.56 15.29 12.60
C GLY A 50 -5.25 15.95 13.80
N ILE A 51 -6.54 15.69 13.97
CA ILE A 51 -7.33 16.27 15.07
C ILE A 51 -6.99 15.68 16.45
N PHE A 52 -6.28 14.55 16.49
CA PHE A 52 -5.99 13.81 17.73
C PHE A 52 -4.85 14.42 18.55
N ARG A 53 -4.07 15.34 17.99
CA ARG A 53 -3.10 16.22 18.69
C ARG A 53 -2.14 15.47 19.64
N GLY A 54 -1.54 14.40 19.15
CA GLY A 54 -0.61 13.53 19.87
C GLY A 54 -1.25 12.48 20.76
N ARG A 55 -2.58 12.50 20.93
CA ARG A 55 -3.30 11.45 21.68
C ARG A 55 -3.57 10.26 20.76
N ARG A 56 -3.08 9.09 21.15
CA ARG A 56 -3.16 7.86 20.36
C ARG A 56 -4.31 6.97 20.84
N TYR A 57 -4.96 6.28 19.91
CA TYR A 57 -5.99 5.26 20.20
C TYR A 57 -5.73 4.00 19.38
N PRO A 58 -4.67 3.24 19.71
CA PRO A 58 -4.15 2.16 18.87
C PRO A 58 -5.14 1.00 18.67
N ASN A 59 -6.12 0.84 19.56
CA ASN A 59 -7.12 -0.23 19.45
C ASN A 59 -8.35 0.17 18.63
N THR A 60 -8.35 1.35 18.00
CA THR A 60 -9.41 1.75 17.06
C THR A 60 -9.31 0.89 15.82
N THR A 61 -10.44 0.37 15.32
CA THR A 61 -10.46 -0.47 14.12
C THR A 61 -11.11 0.26 12.94
N MET A 62 -10.95 -0.26 11.72
CA MET A 62 -11.70 0.27 10.57
C MET A 62 -13.21 0.23 10.79
N ASP A 63 -13.72 -0.83 11.46
CA ASP A 63 -15.13 -0.94 11.81
C ASP A 63 -15.61 0.20 12.74
N ASP A 64 -14.77 0.60 13.71
CA ASP A 64 -15.07 1.76 14.57
C ASP A 64 -15.21 3.04 13.73
N ILE A 65 -14.31 3.23 12.76
CA ILE A 65 -14.29 4.43 11.90
C ILE A 65 -15.50 4.46 10.99
N VAL A 66 -15.74 3.39 10.24
CA VAL A 66 -16.85 3.28 9.28
C VAL A 66 -18.19 3.50 10.00
N ARG A 67 -18.40 2.86 11.16
CA ARG A 67 -19.61 3.05 11.97
C ARG A 67 -19.71 4.46 12.55
N ALA A 68 -18.60 5.06 12.98
CA ALA A 68 -18.60 6.44 13.47
C ALA A 68 -19.04 7.41 12.37
N LEU A 69 -18.62 7.20 11.12
CA LEU A 69 -19.03 7.97 9.94
C LEU A 69 -20.45 7.64 9.45
N ARG A 70 -21.15 6.69 10.10
CA ARG A 70 -22.49 6.21 9.71
C ARG A 70 -22.53 5.59 8.31
N LEU A 71 -21.39 5.03 7.89
CA LEU A 71 -21.27 4.22 6.69
C LEU A 71 -21.56 2.75 7.03
N GLU A 72 -21.93 1.96 6.03
CA GLU A 72 -22.20 0.53 6.18
C GLU A 72 -20.93 -0.30 5.90
N PRO A 73 -20.37 -1.03 6.89
CA PRO A 73 -19.15 -1.84 6.73
C PRO A 73 -19.15 -2.77 5.52
N VAL A 74 -20.22 -3.53 5.33
CA VAL A 74 -20.33 -4.51 4.24
C VAL A 74 -20.31 -3.83 2.87
N ALA A 75 -20.97 -2.67 2.75
CA ALA A 75 -21.00 -1.92 1.50
C ALA A 75 -19.61 -1.34 1.17
N LEU A 76 -18.92 -0.78 2.16
CA LEU A 76 -17.58 -0.21 1.99
C LEU A 76 -16.55 -1.29 1.63
N GLN A 77 -16.56 -2.42 2.35
CA GLN A 77 -15.72 -3.57 2.05
C GLN A 77 -15.97 -4.10 0.62
N GLY A 78 -17.24 -4.21 0.22
CA GLY A 78 -17.62 -4.62 -1.13
C GLY A 78 -17.11 -3.66 -2.21
N ALA A 79 -17.23 -2.35 -1.99
CA ALA A 79 -16.74 -1.33 -2.92
C ALA A 79 -15.21 -1.38 -3.09
N ARG A 80 -14.45 -1.55 -1.99
CA ARG A 80 -13.00 -1.74 -2.08
C ARG A 80 -12.64 -3.03 -2.82
N GLN A 81 -13.36 -4.13 -2.55
CA GLN A 81 -13.16 -5.39 -3.26
C GLN A 81 -13.43 -5.25 -4.76
N SER A 82 -14.47 -4.50 -5.17
CA SER A 82 -14.74 -4.27 -6.59
C SER A 82 -13.59 -3.55 -7.31
N LEU A 83 -12.90 -2.60 -6.65
CA LEU A 83 -11.72 -1.96 -7.23
C LEU A 83 -10.56 -2.94 -7.43
N ILE A 84 -10.33 -3.84 -6.47
CA ILE A 84 -9.32 -4.90 -6.57
C ILE A 84 -9.69 -5.90 -7.68
N ASP A 85 -10.96 -6.29 -7.75
CA ASP A 85 -11.46 -7.21 -8.76
C ASP A 85 -11.29 -6.64 -10.17
N SER A 86 -11.46 -5.33 -10.38
CA SER A 86 -11.19 -4.67 -11.66
C SER A 86 -9.72 -4.75 -12.06
N VAL A 87 -8.78 -4.56 -11.12
CA VAL A 87 -7.34 -4.73 -11.38
C VAL A 87 -7.01 -6.17 -11.75
N ARG A 88 -7.57 -7.14 -11.02
CA ARG A 88 -7.40 -8.57 -11.31
C ARG A 88 -8.01 -8.97 -12.65
N ALA A 89 -9.18 -8.43 -13.00
CA ALA A 89 -9.83 -8.65 -14.29
C ALA A 89 -8.98 -8.11 -15.44
N TYR A 90 -8.40 -6.91 -15.29
CA TYR A 90 -7.43 -6.38 -16.24
C TYR A 90 -6.22 -7.30 -16.40
N ALA A 91 -5.60 -7.75 -15.30
CA ALA A 91 -4.46 -8.67 -15.34
C ALA A 91 -4.80 -9.98 -16.08
N ARG A 92 -5.96 -10.58 -15.80
CA ARG A 92 -6.42 -11.77 -16.51
C ARG A 92 -6.64 -11.52 -18.00
N SER A 93 -7.25 -10.39 -18.35
CA SER A 93 -7.44 -10.02 -19.75
C SER A 93 -6.09 -9.83 -20.46
N ALA A 94 -5.11 -9.23 -19.79
CA ALA A 94 -3.76 -9.04 -20.32
C ALA A 94 -3.03 -10.36 -20.54
N MET A 95 -3.14 -11.32 -19.60
CA MET A 95 -2.56 -12.66 -19.76
C MET A 95 -3.15 -13.42 -20.94
N LEU A 96 -4.42 -13.15 -21.28
CA LEU A 96 -5.11 -13.73 -22.43
C LEU A 96 -4.85 -12.95 -23.74
N GLY A 97 -4.07 -11.87 -23.71
CA GLY A 97 -3.81 -11.01 -24.87
C GLY A 97 -4.99 -10.13 -25.30
N ASN A 98 -5.99 -9.95 -24.44
CA ASN A 98 -7.24 -9.24 -24.74
C ASN A 98 -7.35 -7.87 -24.04
N ALA A 99 -6.36 -7.48 -23.22
CA ALA A 99 -6.38 -6.19 -22.54
C ALA A 99 -6.14 -5.02 -23.49
N TYR A 100 -6.78 -3.89 -23.19
CA TYR A 100 -6.47 -2.62 -23.82
C TYR A 100 -5.10 -2.11 -23.36
N GLN A 101 -4.46 -1.29 -24.18
CA GLN A 101 -3.24 -0.56 -23.78
C GLN A 101 -3.51 0.51 -22.72
N ALA A 102 -4.76 1.00 -22.65
CA ALA A 102 -5.21 1.86 -21.57
C ALA A 102 -5.61 1.01 -20.36
N LEU A 103 -5.32 1.51 -19.16
CA LEU A 103 -5.64 0.82 -17.90
C LEU A 103 -7.10 1.11 -17.51
N VAL A 104 -8.00 0.40 -18.16
CA VAL A 104 -9.45 0.48 -17.99
C VAL A 104 -10.05 -0.89 -17.69
N ASP A 105 -11.22 -0.92 -17.05
CA ASP A 105 -12.01 -2.12 -16.86
C ASP A 105 -12.75 -2.55 -18.14
N ASP A 106 -13.58 -3.59 -18.04
CA ASP A 106 -14.36 -4.15 -19.14
C ASP A 106 -15.48 -3.20 -19.63
N THR A 107 -15.85 -2.21 -18.83
CA THR A 107 -16.78 -1.14 -19.21
C THR A 107 -16.10 0.07 -19.85
N GLY A 108 -14.76 0.09 -19.85
CA GLY A 108 -13.94 1.19 -20.35
C GLY A 108 -13.73 2.32 -19.34
N GLU A 109 -14.09 2.10 -18.08
CA GLU A 109 -13.81 3.03 -16.98
C GLU A 109 -12.37 2.86 -16.48
N PRO A 110 -11.66 3.95 -16.14
CA PRO A 110 -10.27 3.86 -15.70
C PRO A 110 -10.17 3.11 -14.37
N LEU A 111 -9.16 2.24 -14.27
CA LEU A 111 -8.88 1.53 -13.02
C LEU A 111 -8.72 2.52 -11.86
N LEU A 112 -9.17 2.12 -10.67
CA LEU A 112 -9.20 2.95 -9.46
C LEU A 112 -9.96 4.29 -9.62
N GLY A 113 -10.72 4.50 -10.71
CA GLY A 113 -11.35 5.78 -11.01
C GLY A 113 -10.38 6.90 -11.42
N MET A 114 -9.11 6.57 -11.66
CA MET A 114 -8.07 7.55 -11.98
C MET A 114 -8.07 7.86 -13.48
N SER A 115 -8.72 8.96 -13.88
CA SER A 115 -8.90 9.34 -15.29
C SER A 115 -7.62 9.33 -16.13
N THR A 116 -6.47 9.68 -15.55
CA THR A 116 -5.17 9.71 -16.23
C THR A 116 -4.77 8.33 -16.80
N LEU A 117 -5.18 7.24 -16.15
CA LEU A 117 -4.91 5.87 -16.61
C LEU A 117 -5.57 5.52 -17.95
N ARG A 118 -6.61 6.26 -18.34
CA ARG A 118 -7.25 6.14 -19.66
C ARG A 118 -6.37 6.69 -20.79
N PHE A 119 -5.47 7.62 -20.48
CA PHE A 119 -4.70 8.37 -21.48
C PHE A 119 -3.23 7.93 -21.57
N ILE A 120 -2.76 7.10 -20.64
CA ILE A 120 -1.44 6.51 -20.70
C ILE A 120 -1.53 5.18 -21.43
N SER A 121 -0.86 5.10 -22.58
CA SER A 121 -0.73 3.86 -23.34
C SER A 121 0.42 3.04 -22.79
N ALA A 122 0.13 1.86 -22.27
CA ALA A 122 1.11 0.91 -21.76
C ALA A 122 0.97 -0.45 -22.45
N ASP A 123 2.08 -1.17 -22.63
CA ASP A 123 2.02 -2.57 -23.03
C ASP A 123 1.43 -3.39 -21.86
N PRO A 124 0.32 -4.12 -22.06
CA PRO A 124 -0.26 -4.95 -21.01
C PRO A 124 0.72 -5.96 -20.41
N HIS A 125 1.69 -6.47 -21.20
CA HIS A 125 2.71 -7.39 -20.70
C HIS A 125 3.64 -6.70 -19.69
N ASP A 126 3.97 -5.42 -19.91
CA ASP A 126 4.77 -4.64 -18.97
C ASP A 126 3.99 -4.33 -17.69
N VAL A 127 2.67 -4.14 -17.77
CA VAL A 127 1.80 -3.99 -16.59
C VAL A 127 1.77 -5.28 -15.77
N LEU A 128 1.67 -6.45 -16.42
CA LEU A 128 1.76 -7.76 -15.74
C LEU A 128 3.09 -7.95 -15.01
N ARG A 129 4.19 -7.56 -15.66
CA ARG A 129 5.53 -7.54 -15.05
C ARG A 129 5.56 -6.65 -13.80
N GLY A 130 4.96 -5.47 -13.87
CA GLY A 130 4.86 -4.56 -12.72
C GLY A 130 4.02 -5.13 -11.58
N LEU A 131 2.88 -5.75 -11.88
CA LEU A 131 2.03 -6.42 -10.88
C LEU A 131 2.76 -7.57 -10.21
N TYR A 132 3.52 -8.37 -10.98
CA TYR A 132 4.37 -9.44 -10.43
C TYR A 132 5.42 -8.89 -9.47
N LEU A 133 6.16 -7.86 -9.89
CA LEU A 133 7.21 -7.27 -9.06
C LEU A 133 6.63 -6.61 -7.81
N GLY A 134 5.55 -5.84 -7.95
CA GLY A 134 4.91 -5.13 -6.85
C GLY A 134 4.32 -6.07 -5.81
N GLY A 135 3.54 -7.08 -6.24
CA GLY A 135 2.86 -8.00 -5.34
C GLY A 135 3.78 -8.97 -4.58
N LEU A 136 5.05 -9.13 -5.00
CA LEU A 136 6.03 -9.95 -4.29
C LEU A 136 7.04 -9.13 -3.47
N ARG A 137 7.02 -7.79 -3.56
CA ARG A 137 8.05 -6.95 -2.93
C ARG A 137 7.94 -6.92 -1.40
N ASP A 138 6.75 -7.16 -0.88
CA ASP A 138 6.43 -7.09 0.55
C ASP A 138 6.56 -8.44 1.26
N ASP A 139 6.86 -9.51 0.51
CA ASP A 139 7.15 -10.84 1.05
C ASP A 139 8.32 -10.77 2.05
N PRO A 140 8.09 -11.13 3.34
CA PRO A 140 9.12 -11.06 4.37
C PRO A 140 10.34 -11.95 4.12
N ASP A 141 10.15 -13.10 3.48
CA ASP A 141 11.22 -14.05 3.20
C ASP A 141 12.12 -13.53 2.06
N ILE A 142 11.54 -12.97 1.00
CA ILE A 142 12.30 -12.34 -0.09
C ILE A 142 13.06 -11.12 0.43
N ARG A 143 12.43 -10.27 1.26
CA ARG A 143 13.11 -9.14 1.90
C ARG A 143 14.30 -9.60 2.74
N LEU A 144 14.12 -10.68 3.53
CA LEU A 144 15.19 -11.27 4.33
C LEU A 144 16.34 -11.80 3.48
N GLU A 145 16.04 -12.42 2.32
CA GLU A 145 17.07 -12.82 1.37
C GLU A 145 17.85 -11.62 0.83
N VAL A 146 17.18 -10.52 0.48
CA VAL A 146 17.82 -9.29 0.03
C VAL A 146 18.72 -8.68 1.10
N GLU A 147 18.24 -8.59 2.35
CA GLU A 147 19.05 -8.12 3.48
C GLU A 147 20.35 -8.91 3.61
N ARG A 148 20.28 -10.25 3.52
CA ARG A 148 21.45 -11.13 3.60
C ARG A 148 22.40 -10.96 2.41
N GLU A 149 21.87 -10.88 1.20
CA GLU A 149 22.65 -10.76 -0.04
C GLU A 149 23.34 -9.40 -0.17
N ARG A 150 22.70 -8.33 0.31
CA ARG A 150 23.16 -6.95 0.13
C ARG A 150 23.79 -6.33 1.38
N GLY A 151 23.66 -6.99 2.54
CA GLY A 151 24.15 -6.45 3.81
C GLY A 151 23.42 -5.18 4.25
N ILE A 152 22.13 -5.07 3.91
CA ILE A 152 21.26 -3.94 4.31
C ILE A 152 20.22 -4.40 5.32
N THR A 153 19.61 -3.44 6.03
CA THR A 153 18.45 -3.68 6.90
C THR A 153 17.25 -2.98 6.30
N ILE A 154 16.14 -3.71 6.15
CA ILE A 154 14.86 -3.25 5.61
C ILE A 154 13.80 -3.41 6.71
N GLY A 155 13.80 -4.54 7.40
CA GLY A 155 12.73 -4.92 8.32
C GLY A 155 11.45 -5.31 7.60
N GLY A 156 10.40 -5.54 8.38
CA GLY A 156 9.10 -5.94 7.83
C GLY A 156 8.27 -6.73 8.82
N GLY A 157 7.16 -7.26 8.32
CA GLY A 157 6.15 -7.96 9.08
C GLY A 157 5.07 -8.48 8.16
N ALA A 158 4.01 -9.02 8.73
CA ALA A 158 2.87 -9.51 7.98
C ALA A 158 1.56 -9.11 8.67
N SER A 159 0.47 -9.13 7.91
CA SER A 159 -0.87 -8.91 8.45
C SER A 159 -1.44 -10.23 8.97
N TYR A 160 -1.97 -10.20 10.19
CA TYR A 160 -2.57 -11.37 10.84
C TYR A 160 -4.02 -11.07 11.23
N TYR A 161 -4.83 -12.12 11.33
CA TYR A 161 -6.08 -12.05 12.09
C TYR A 161 -5.74 -12.07 13.57
N VAL A 162 -6.08 -10.99 14.27
CA VAL A 162 -5.84 -10.84 15.70
C VAL A 162 -7.17 -10.73 16.43
N ASP A 163 -7.33 -11.51 17.50
CA ASP A 163 -8.44 -11.36 18.44
C ASP A 163 -8.14 -10.21 19.41
N PHE A 164 -8.75 -9.05 19.19
CA PHE A 164 -8.47 -7.83 19.94
C PHE A 164 -8.91 -7.92 21.40
N GLU A 165 -9.94 -8.72 21.71
CA GLU A 165 -10.34 -8.95 23.11
C GLU A 165 -9.24 -9.75 23.81
N ARG A 166 -8.79 -10.85 23.20
CA ARG A 166 -7.72 -11.69 23.75
C ARG A 166 -6.38 -10.95 23.87
N MET A 167 -6.05 -10.14 22.87
CA MET A 167 -4.87 -9.27 22.87
C MET A 167 -4.86 -8.35 24.09
N VAL A 168 -5.97 -7.66 24.35
CA VAL A 168 -6.12 -6.73 25.49
C VAL A 168 -6.12 -7.47 26.82
N GLU A 169 -6.77 -8.64 26.93
CA GLU A 169 -6.74 -9.48 28.13
C GLU A 169 -5.32 -9.87 28.55
N LEU A 170 -4.45 -10.12 27.58
CA LEU A 170 -3.04 -10.48 27.80
C LEU A 170 -2.12 -9.26 27.99
N GLY A 171 -2.69 -8.04 27.96
CA GLY A 171 -1.96 -6.80 28.18
C GLY A 171 -1.19 -6.30 26.96
N TYR A 172 -1.46 -6.83 25.76
CA TYR A 172 -0.91 -6.32 24.51
C TYR A 172 -1.78 -5.22 23.92
N SER A 173 -1.16 -4.37 23.11
CA SER A 173 -1.82 -3.38 22.27
C SER A 173 -1.46 -3.57 20.80
N ALA A 174 -2.33 -3.11 19.90
CA ALA A 174 -2.07 -3.10 18.46
C ALA A 174 -0.79 -2.32 18.11
N ASP A 175 -0.46 -1.28 18.87
CA ASP A 175 0.77 -0.50 18.69
C ASP A 175 2.03 -1.31 18.99
N GLU A 176 2.01 -2.06 20.09
CA GLU A 176 3.14 -2.92 20.46
C GLU A 176 3.37 -3.98 19.39
N LEU A 177 2.31 -4.57 18.84
CA LEU A 177 2.41 -5.53 17.74
C LEU A 177 2.98 -4.88 16.45
N ALA A 178 2.56 -3.66 16.12
CA ALA A 178 2.98 -2.96 14.90
C ALA A 178 4.40 -2.38 14.94
N ARG A 179 4.94 -2.09 16.14
CA ARG A 179 6.25 -1.44 16.33
C ARG A 179 7.31 -2.29 17.01
N GLY A 180 6.88 -3.35 17.70
CA GLY A 180 7.75 -4.30 18.36
C GLY A 180 8.50 -5.18 17.36
N GLU A 181 9.16 -6.20 17.88
CA GLU A 181 9.82 -7.22 17.08
C GLU A 181 9.30 -8.57 17.54
N TRP A 182 8.44 -9.17 16.71
CA TRP A 182 7.61 -10.32 17.10
C TRP A 182 7.85 -11.57 16.25
N GLY A 183 8.79 -11.54 15.29
CA GLY A 183 8.99 -12.64 14.34
C GLY A 183 9.19 -13.99 15.04
N ASP A 184 10.04 -14.04 16.07
CA ASP A 184 10.32 -15.25 16.83
C ASP A 184 9.19 -15.65 17.81
N ARG A 185 8.16 -14.82 17.97
CA ARG A 185 7.06 -14.98 18.93
C ARG A 185 5.70 -15.17 18.27
N ILE A 186 5.61 -15.23 16.94
CA ILE A 186 4.34 -15.45 16.23
C ILE A 186 3.70 -16.78 16.66
N ALA A 187 4.49 -17.84 16.83
CA ALA A 187 3.99 -19.13 17.32
C ALA A 187 3.39 -19.00 18.73
N GLU A 188 4.05 -18.27 19.63
CA GLU A 188 3.55 -18.00 20.99
C GLU A 188 2.23 -17.20 20.95
N LEU A 189 2.15 -16.14 20.16
CA LEU A 189 0.92 -15.35 19.99
C LEU A 189 -0.23 -16.20 19.43
N THR A 190 0.08 -17.18 18.58
CA THR A 190 -0.90 -18.13 18.04
C THR A 190 -1.39 -19.11 19.11
N GLU A 191 -0.48 -19.69 19.90
CA GLU A 191 -0.82 -20.59 21.02
C GLU A 191 -1.64 -19.87 22.11
N GLN A 192 -1.38 -18.58 22.33
CA GLN A 192 -2.11 -17.75 23.28
C GLN A 192 -3.50 -17.30 22.79
N GLY A 193 -3.82 -17.57 21.51
CA GLY A 193 -5.07 -17.18 20.86
C GLY A 193 -5.13 -15.70 20.48
N VAL A 194 -4.00 -14.98 20.48
CA VAL A 194 -3.93 -13.60 20.00
C VAL A 194 -3.99 -13.59 18.49
N VAL A 195 -3.14 -14.37 17.83
CA VAL A 195 -3.22 -14.62 16.38
C VAL A 195 -4.13 -15.83 16.16
N VAL A 196 -5.14 -15.67 15.30
CA VAL A 196 -6.14 -16.71 15.02
C VAL A 196 -6.17 -17.08 13.54
N GLU A 197 -6.82 -18.21 13.22
CA GLU A 197 -6.93 -18.66 11.84
C GLU A 197 -7.91 -17.81 11.02
N PRO A 198 -7.74 -17.71 9.69
CA PRO A 198 -8.64 -16.93 8.82
C PRO A 198 -10.12 -17.30 8.89
N ARG A 199 -10.44 -18.56 9.23
CA ARG A 199 -11.83 -19.01 9.42
C ARG A 199 -12.54 -18.31 10.58
N GLU A 200 -11.79 -17.70 11.48
CA GLU A 200 -12.31 -16.98 12.65
C GLU A 200 -12.61 -15.50 12.37
N SER A 201 -12.30 -15.02 11.16
CA SER A 201 -12.51 -13.63 10.72
C SER A 201 -13.93 -13.09 10.87
N GLY A 202 -14.94 -13.98 10.93
CA GLY A 202 -16.33 -13.59 11.17
C GLY A 202 -16.65 -13.22 12.62
N ARG A 203 -15.73 -13.45 13.56
CA ARG A 203 -15.91 -13.06 14.97
C ARG A 203 -15.77 -11.53 15.11
N PRO A 204 -16.68 -10.84 15.81
CA PRO A 204 -16.61 -9.37 15.95
C PRO A 204 -15.35 -8.82 16.61
N SER A 205 -14.65 -9.63 17.41
CA SER A 205 -13.40 -9.25 18.09
C SER A 205 -12.16 -9.45 17.21
N VAL A 206 -12.29 -10.14 16.08
CA VAL A 206 -11.17 -10.49 15.22
C VAL A 206 -11.02 -9.44 14.12
N HIS A 207 -9.84 -8.83 14.05
CA HIS A 207 -9.51 -7.81 13.06
C HIS A 207 -8.13 -8.04 12.48
N TYR A 208 -7.89 -7.51 11.28
CA TYR A 208 -6.54 -7.49 10.71
C TYR A 208 -5.66 -6.55 11.49
N GLN A 209 -4.46 -7.03 11.81
CA GLN A 209 -3.43 -6.25 12.45
C GLN A 209 -2.08 -6.61 11.82
N TYR A 210 -1.37 -5.58 11.38
CA TYR A 210 0.03 -5.75 11.00
C TYR A 210 0.85 -6.05 12.25
N ILE A 211 1.61 -7.14 12.22
CA ILE A 211 2.55 -7.53 13.26
C ILE A 211 3.95 -7.44 12.68
N ARG A 212 4.79 -6.60 13.30
CA ARG A 212 6.17 -6.40 12.85
C ARG A 212 7.04 -7.59 13.26
N HIS A 213 7.61 -8.26 12.27
CA HIS A 213 8.52 -9.38 12.50
C HIS A 213 9.91 -8.92 12.88
N ARG A 214 10.41 -7.87 12.22
CA ARG A 214 11.74 -7.29 12.40
C ARG A 214 11.71 -5.78 12.25
N ARG A 215 12.48 -5.07 13.07
CA ARG A 215 12.69 -3.63 12.90
C ARG A 215 13.59 -3.31 11.72
N GLY A 216 13.23 -2.25 11.01
CA GLY A 216 14.03 -1.66 9.96
C GLY A 216 13.32 -0.43 9.39
N PRO A 217 13.99 0.29 8.49
CA PRO A 217 13.52 1.56 7.93
C PRO A 217 12.41 1.37 6.88
N GLY A 218 12.16 0.13 6.43
CA GLY A 218 11.16 -0.20 5.43
C GLY A 218 11.66 -0.07 3.99
N ALA A 219 10.73 -0.17 3.05
CA ALA A 219 10.94 0.05 1.63
C ALA A 219 9.92 1.07 1.14
N SER A 220 10.32 1.96 0.24
CA SER A 220 9.51 3.07 -0.24
C SER A 220 8.68 2.66 -1.46
N ASP A 221 7.38 2.93 -1.37
CA ASP A 221 6.42 2.65 -2.44
C ASP A 221 6.70 3.55 -3.67
N ASP A 222 6.98 4.85 -3.44
CA ASP A 222 7.41 5.80 -4.48
C ASP A 222 8.66 5.28 -5.21
N ALA A 223 9.64 4.77 -4.45
CA ALA A 223 10.90 4.31 -5.01
C ALA A 223 10.71 3.04 -5.84
N ALA A 224 9.85 2.12 -5.39
CA ALA A 224 9.51 0.93 -6.15
C ALA A 224 8.86 1.31 -7.50
N ILE A 225 7.88 2.21 -7.51
CA ILE A 225 7.20 2.66 -8.75
C ILE A 225 8.20 3.27 -9.72
N VAL A 226 9.01 4.21 -9.26
CA VAL A 226 9.95 4.95 -10.13
C VAL A 226 11.09 4.08 -10.62
N CYS A 227 11.71 3.27 -9.74
CA CYS A 227 12.79 2.37 -10.13
C CYS A 227 12.31 1.32 -11.13
N ALA A 228 11.12 0.75 -10.93
CA ALA A 228 10.54 -0.18 -11.88
C ALA A 228 10.32 0.48 -13.25
N GLY A 229 9.85 1.72 -13.26
CA GLY A 229 9.70 2.51 -14.48
C GLY A 229 11.01 2.80 -15.21
N MET A 230 12.06 3.20 -14.46
CA MET A 230 13.36 3.53 -15.03
C MET A 230 14.09 2.29 -15.59
N LEU A 231 13.90 1.11 -15.00
CA LEU A 231 14.54 -0.12 -15.43
C LEU A 231 13.78 -0.85 -16.54
N TRP A 232 12.45 -0.90 -16.45
CA TRP A 232 11.62 -1.78 -17.28
C TRP A 232 10.49 -1.06 -18.04
N GLY A 233 10.32 0.24 -17.83
CA GLY A 233 9.40 1.08 -18.59
C GLY A 233 8.10 1.44 -17.86
N VAL A 234 7.34 2.37 -18.46
CA VAL A 234 6.15 2.97 -17.85
C VAL A 234 5.05 1.95 -17.51
N GLY A 235 4.89 0.89 -18.32
CA GLY A 235 3.94 -0.18 -18.03
C GLY A 235 4.27 -0.90 -16.73
N THR A 236 5.55 -1.17 -16.47
CA THR A 236 5.99 -1.80 -15.22
C THR A 236 5.80 -0.87 -14.03
N ALA A 237 6.07 0.43 -14.16
CA ALA A 237 5.75 1.40 -13.10
C ALA A 237 4.25 1.40 -12.74
N LEU A 238 3.38 1.38 -13.76
CA LEU A 238 1.94 1.31 -13.57
C LEU A 238 1.50 0.01 -12.88
N GLY A 239 2.10 -1.14 -13.25
CA GLY A 239 1.81 -2.40 -12.59
C GLY A 239 2.22 -2.40 -11.11
N VAL A 240 3.39 -1.83 -10.77
CA VAL A 240 3.82 -1.70 -9.37
C VAL A 240 2.89 -0.78 -8.58
N PHE A 241 2.44 0.34 -9.17
CA PHE A 241 1.44 1.22 -8.57
C PHE A 241 0.10 0.51 -8.34
N LEU A 242 -0.36 -0.31 -9.30
CA LEU A 242 -1.60 -1.07 -9.14
C LEU A 242 -1.49 -2.13 -8.03
N ALA A 243 -0.34 -2.81 -7.91
CA ALA A 243 -0.11 -3.76 -6.82
C ALA A 243 -0.19 -3.08 -5.45
N ASP A 244 0.49 -1.93 -5.29
CA ASP A 244 0.44 -1.10 -4.08
C ASP A 244 -0.98 -0.64 -3.72
N ALA A 245 -1.76 -0.25 -4.74
CA ALA A 245 -3.15 0.10 -4.57
C ALA A 245 -3.98 -1.10 -4.08
N VAL A 246 -3.71 -2.31 -4.57
CA VAL A 246 -4.39 -3.53 -4.11
C VAL A 246 -4.06 -3.83 -2.65
N ASP A 247 -2.77 -3.84 -2.25
CA ASP A 247 -2.36 -4.02 -0.84
C ASP A 247 -3.05 -3.00 0.07
N THR A 248 -3.09 -1.73 -0.37
CA THR A 248 -3.75 -0.69 0.41
C THR A 248 -5.26 -0.92 0.53
N LEU A 249 -5.92 -1.32 -0.56
CA LEU A 249 -7.37 -1.55 -0.59
C LEU A 249 -7.79 -2.77 0.24
N GLU A 250 -6.99 -3.84 0.22
CA GLU A 250 -7.36 -5.11 0.83
C GLU A 250 -7.32 -5.10 2.37
N LYS A 251 -6.66 -4.11 2.97
CA LYS A 251 -6.63 -3.91 4.43
C LYS A 251 -8.04 -3.78 5.06
N TYR A 252 -9.07 -3.53 4.25
CA TYR A 252 -10.46 -3.58 4.71
C TYR A 252 -11.43 -4.07 3.62
N VAL A 253 -11.39 -5.37 3.36
CA VAL A 253 -12.29 -6.11 2.44
C VAL A 253 -12.98 -7.26 3.17
N PRO A 254 -13.98 -7.94 2.58
CA PRO A 254 -14.71 -8.99 3.27
C PRO A 254 -13.80 -10.14 3.73
N ARG A 255 -12.74 -10.41 2.96
CA ARG A 255 -11.71 -11.40 3.29
C ARG A 255 -10.37 -10.99 2.67
N TYR A 256 -9.44 -10.54 3.52
CA TYR A 256 -8.04 -10.35 3.20
C TYR A 256 -7.40 -11.68 2.82
N SER A 257 -6.45 -11.65 1.89
CA SER A 257 -5.75 -12.86 1.49
C SER A 257 -4.45 -12.57 0.73
N ASP A 258 -3.79 -11.44 1.01
CA ASP A 258 -2.60 -10.98 0.29
C ASP A 258 -2.90 -10.99 -1.23
N GLN A 259 -3.92 -10.25 -1.63
CA GLN A 259 -4.51 -10.31 -2.97
C GLN A 259 -3.56 -9.83 -4.06
N ASP A 260 -2.70 -8.87 -3.77
CA ASP A 260 -1.62 -8.44 -4.66
C ASP A 260 -0.59 -9.57 -4.89
N GLU A 261 -0.16 -10.26 -3.84
CA GLU A 261 0.71 -11.45 -3.91
C GLU A 261 0.03 -12.55 -4.73
N ARG A 262 -1.25 -12.82 -4.46
CA ARG A 262 -2.02 -13.82 -5.22
C ARG A 262 -2.14 -13.48 -6.69
N ILE A 263 -2.29 -12.20 -7.04
CA ILE A 263 -2.27 -11.75 -8.44
C ILE A 263 -0.88 -12.00 -9.04
N ALA A 264 0.19 -11.66 -8.33
CA ALA A 264 1.56 -11.90 -8.79
C ALA A 264 1.84 -13.39 -9.03
N LEU A 265 1.46 -14.27 -8.11
CA LEU A 265 1.60 -15.73 -8.26
C LEU A 265 0.71 -16.30 -9.38
N GLU A 266 -0.48 -15.73 -9.58
CA GLU A 266 -1.34 -16.07 -10.71
C GLU A 266 -0.67 -15.73 -12.06
N ILE A 267 -0.03 -14.56 -12.13
CA ILE A 267 0.77 -14.11 -13.29
C ILE A 267 1.96 -15.04 -13.52
N GLU A 268 2.75 -15.33 -12.48
CA GLU A 268 3.91 -16.23 -12.57
C GLU A 268 3.51 -17.62 -13.11
N ALA A 269 2.37 -18.14 -12.67
CA ALA A 269 1.89 -19.46 -13.08
C ALA A 269 1.31 -19.50 -14.51
N GLN A 270 0.68 -18.43 -14.98
CA GLN A 270 -0.13 -18.45 -16.21
C GLN A 270 0.45 -17.63 -17.36
N PHE A 271 1.30 -16.64 -17.08
CA PHE A 271 1.87 -15.76 -18.09
C PHE A 271 3.26 -16.22 -18.53
N GLY A 272 3.30 -17.07 -19.56
CA GLY A 272 4.55 -17.68 -20.05
C GLY A 272 5.60 -16.69 -20.62
N ASP A 273 5.24 -15.45 -20.94
CA ASP A 273 6.15 -14.40 -21.44
C ASP A 273 6.51 -13.36 -20.36
N LEU A 274 6.41 -13.74 -19.08
CA LEU A 274 6.73 -12.85 -17.96
C LEU A 274 8.14 -12.26 -18.10
N ARG A 275 9.13 -13.06 -18.52
CA ARG A 275 10.55 -12.66 -18.68
C ARG A 275 11.12 -11.94 -17.44
N MET A 276 10.55 -12.22 -16.28
CA MET A 276 11.01 -11.79 -14.97
C MET A 276 10.97 -13.00 -14.04
N ASP A 277 11.77 -12.93 -13.00
CA ASP A 277 11.88 -13.94 -11.97
C ASP A 277 12.14 -13.27 -10.62
N ARG A 278 12.31 -14.07 -9.56
CA ARG A 278 12.59 -13.58 -8.21
C ARG A 278 13.84 -12.69 -8.12
N SER A 279 14.81 -12.81 -9.02
CA SER A 279 16.00 -11.94 -9.00
C SER A 279 15.63 -10.49 -9.32
N HIS A 280 14.62 -10.27 -10.17
CA HIS A 280 14.10 -8.94 -10.49
C HIS A 280 13.30 -8.36 -9.31
N VAL A 281 12.55 -9.19 -8.59
CA VAL A 281 11.86 -8.79 -7.34
C VAL A 281 12.89 -8.33 -6.30
N LYS A 282 13.94 -9.14 -6.07
CA LYS A 282 15.04 -8.79 -5.16
C LYS A 282 15.74 -7.49 -5.55
N GLN A 283 15.98 -7.30 -6.85
CA GLN A 283 16.57 -6.08 -7.38
C GLN A 283 15.69 -4.86 -7.09
N LEU A 284 14.38 -4.96 -7.26
CA LEU A 284 13.45 -3.88 -6.95
C LEU A 284 13.43 -3.56 -5.45
N ILE A 285 13.35 -4.58 -4.60
CA ILE A 285 13.39 -4.42 -3.13
C ILE A 285 14.66 -3.68 -2.71
N ALA A 286 15.83 -4.09 -3.22
CA ALA A 286 17.10 -3.47 -2.88
C ALA A 286 17.15 -1.97 -3.26
N LEU A 287 16.58 -1.61 -4.41
CA LEU A 287 16.51 -0.21 -4.86
C LEU A 287 15.52 0.62 -4.05
N ALA A 288 14.38 0.03 -3.68
CA ALA A 288 13.31 0.67 -2.93
C ALA A 288 13.60 0.75 -1.42
N ALA A 289 14.54 -0.05 -0.90
CA ALA A 289 14.90 -0.05 0.51
C ALA A 289 15.28 1.35 1.00
N ALA A 290 14.68 1.75 2.12
CA ALA A 290 15.18 2.86 2.90
C ALA A 290 16.51 2.44 3.54
N THR A 291 17.45 3.38 3.67
CA THR A 291 18.78 3.11 4.24
C THR A 291 18.86 3.68 5.63
N ASP A 292 19.28 2.88 6.61
CA ASP A 292 19.62 3.36 7.95
C ASP A 292 20.84 4.29 7.87
N GLY A 293 20.68 5.60 8.14
CA GLY A 293 21.79 6.55 8.27
C GLY A 293 21.48 8.00 7.87
N ASP A 294 22.52 8.84 7.79
CA ASP A 294 22.49 10.27 7.39
C ASP A 294 22.16 10.49 5.89
N GLY A 295 21.54 9.50 5.24
CA GLY A 295 21.11 9.59 3.85
C GLY A 295 19.88 10.52 3.70
N PRO A 296 19.62 11.04 2.50
CA PRO A 296 18.37 11.75 2.25
C PRO A 296 17.18 10.82 2.47
N ASP A 297 16.19 11.28 3.25
CA ASP A 297 14.94 10.57 3.46
C ASP A 297 14.28 10.24 2.12
N ILE A 298 13.89 8.98 1.96
CA ILE A 298 13.14 8.51 0.81
C ILE A 298 11.66 8.68 1.16
N PRO A 299 10.88 9.39 0.32
CA PRO A 299 9.45 9.52 0.56
C PRO A 299 8.79 8.14 0.54
N ASP A 300 7.83 7.93 1.43
CA ASP A 300 6.99 6.74 1.44
C ASP A 300 5.52 7.16 1.48
N SER A 301 4.88 7.10 0.32
CA SER A 301 3.54 7.61 0.08
C SER A 301 2.53 6.47 0.14
N SER A 302 1.66 6.48 1.16
CA SER A 302 0.40 5.71 1.10
C SER A 302 -0.40 6.04 -0.17
N LEU A 303 -1.29 5.15 -0.63
CA LEU A 303 -2.20 5.41 -1.76
C LEU A 303 -2.89 6.79 -1.74
N ARG A 304 -3.31 7.29 -0.57
CA ARG A 304 -3.87 8.66 -0.44
C ARG A 304 -2.87 9.71 -0.91
N HIS A 305 -1.64 9.65 -0.42
CA HIS A 305 -0.59 10.59 -0.81
C HIS A 305 -0.24 10.46 -2.28
N LEU A 306 -0.13 9.22 -2.80
CA LEU A 306 0.14 8.97 -4.22
C LEU A 306 -0.88 9.64 -5.15
N LEU A 307 -2.14 9.73 -4.72
CA LEU A 307 -3.25 10.33 -5.46
C LEU A 307 -3.54 11.79 -5.09
N SER A 308 -2.95 12.33 -4.02
CA SER A 308 -3.26 13.70 -3.57
C SER A 308 -2.80 14.75 -4.57
N ILE A 309 -3.72 15.59 -5.02
CA ILE A 309 -3.47 16.63 -6.02
C ILE A 309 -2.75 17.81 -5.37
N ASP A 310 -1.55 18.12 -5.86
CA ASP A 310 -0.90 19.39 -5.57
C ASP A 310 -1.63 20.52 -6.31
N ARG A 311 -2.36 21.35 -5.56
CA ARG A 311 -3.16 22.45 -6.10
C ARG A 311 -2.34 23.52 -6.84
N ARG A 312 -1.02 23.56 -6.70
CA ARG A 312 -0.15 24.51 -7.41
C ARG A 312 0.19 24.06 -8.82
N THR A 313 0.29 22.74 -9.03
CA THR A 313 0.74 22.15 -10.30
C THR A 313 -0.34 21.34 -11.00
N ASP A 314 -1.43 21.02 -10.29
CA ASP A 314 -2.47 20.09 -10.71
C ASP A 314 -1.91 18.70 -11.07
N LEU A 315 -0.92 18.25 -10.32
CA LEU A 315 -0.33 16.90 -10.41
C LEU A 315 -0.44 16.20 -9.06
N CYS A 316 -0.67 14.89 -9.08
CA CYS A 316 -0.42 14.03 -7.92
C CYS A 316 0.95 13.30 -8.05
N PRO A 317 1.50 12.76 -6.95
CA PRO A 317 2.76 12.02 -6.96
C PRO A 317 2.86 10.92 -8.02
N VAL A 318 1.85 10.07 -8.18
CA VAL A 318 1.92 9.00 -9.20
C VAL A 318 2.02 9.58 -10.62
N GLU A 319 1.32 10.67 -10.92
CA GLU A 319 1.43 11.35 -12.23
C GLU A 319 2.84 11.92 -12.42
N ALA A 320 3.41 12.55 -11.38
CA ALA A 320 4.77 13.08 -11.43
C ALA A 320 5.82 11.97 -11.60
N HIS A 321 5.62 10.81 -10.98
CA HIS A 321 6.50 9.63 -11.15
C HIS A 321 6.46 9.14 -12.59
N LEU A 322 5.27 8.97 -13.16
CA LEU A 322 5.10 8.50 -14.52
C LEU A 322 5.70 9.47 -15.54
N LEU A 323 5.52 10.78 -15.36
CA LEU A 323 6.17 11.81 -16.20
C LEU A 323 7.70 11.70 -16.13
N ALA A 324 8.27 11.50 -14.94
CA ALA A 324 9.70 11.33 -14.76
C ALA A 324 10.24 10.06 -15.43
N VAL A 325 9.51 8.95 -15.36
CA VAL A 325 9.81 7.68 -16.03
C VAL A 325 9.76 7.84 -17.55
N MET A 326 8.77 8.58 -18.07
CA MET A 326 8.64 8.87 -19.50
C MET A 326 9.65 9.91 -20.01
N GLY A 327 10.54 10.43 -19.16
CA GLY A 327 11.50 11.48 -19.53
C GLY A 327 10.84 12.82 -19.84
N THR A 328 9.59 13.02 -19.43
CA THR A 328 8.83 14.25 -19.65
C THR A 328 9.13 15.25 -18.54
N PRO A 329 9.56 16.49 -18.84
CA PRO A 329 9.76 17.52 -17.83
C PRO A 329 8.45 17.81 -17.07
N ALA A 330 8.52 17.79 -15.74
CA ALA A 330 7.40 18.10 -14.86
C ALA A 330 7.86 19.06 -13.75
N PRO A 331 6.95 19.93 -13.24
CA PRO A 331 7.27 20.76 -12.08
C PRO A 331 7.56 19.87 -10.86
N SER A 332 8.47 20.33 -9.99
CA SER A 332 8.73 19.64 -8.73
C SER A 332 7.52 19.79 -7.80
N ILE A 333 7.08 18.68 -7.22
CA ILE A 333 6.03 18.62 -6.19
C ILE A 333 6.60 17.99 -4.92
N GLY A 334 5.90 18.15 -3.79
CA GLY A 334 6.28 17.53 -2.53
C GLY A 334 5.68 16.13 -2.39
N LEU A 335 6.53 15.11 -2.21
CA LEU A 335 6.19 13.69 -2.09
C LEU A 335 6.05 13.25 -0.63
N GLY A 336 5.19 12.27 -0.38
CA GLY A 336 4.93 11.72 0.95
C GLY A 336 4.43 12.74 1.97
N HIS A 337 4.48 12.35 3.25
CA HIS A 337 4.11 13.22 4.37
C HIS A 337 5.08 14.41 4.50
N ASP A 338 6.38 14.15 4.34
CA ASP A 338 7.46 15.13 4.56
C ASP A 338 7.65 16.11 3.40
N ARG A 339 6.85 15.97 2.34
CA ARG A 339 6.87 16.83 1.14
C ARG A 339 8.26 16.90 0.49
N VAL A 340 8.96 15.76 0.43
CA VAL A 340 10.27 15.64 -0.21
C VAL A 340 10.17 16.11 -1.67
N PRO A 341 11.04 17.03 -2.16
CA PRO A 341 10.96 17.49 -3.53
C PRO A 341 11.21 16.36 -4.53
N SER A 342 10.26 16.16 -5.46
CA SER A 342 10.31 15.07 -6.43
C SER A 342 11.58 15.08 -7.30
N GLY A 343 12.09 16.26 -7.68
CA GLY A 343 13.30 16.37 -8.49
C GLY A 343 14.55 15.77 -7.84
N SER A 344 14.78 16.05 -6.55
CA SER A 344 15.91 15.48 -5.80
C SER A 344 15.75 13.97 -5.60
N PHE A 345 14.52 13.52 -5.37
CA PHE A 345 14.20 12.11 -5.22
C PHE A 345 14.50 11.32 -6.52
N TYR A 346 14.07 11.81 -7.68
CA TYR A 346 14.37 11.12 -8.95
C TYR A 346 15.87 11.10 -9.29
N ALA A 347 16.61 12.14 -8.92
CA ALA A 347 18.07 12.16 -9.09
C ALA A 347 18.76 11.11 -8.18
N LEU A 348 18.29 10.95 -6.94
CA LEU A 348 18.76 9.91 -6.02
C LEU A 348 18.54 8.51 -6.61
N LEU A 349 17.36 8.23 -7.14
CA LEU A 349 17.04 6.90 -7.68
C LEU A 349 17.86 6.56 -8.92
N ARG A 350 18.07 7.51 -9.83
CA ARG A 350 18.96 7.31 -10.99
C ARG A 350 20.37 6.93 -10.54
N ARG A 351 20.91 7.62 -9.54
CA ARG A 351 22.22 7.30 -8.97
C ARG A 351 22.24 5.88 -8.38
N ARG A 352 21.22 5.48 -7.62
CA ARG A 352 21.13 4.12 -7.06
C ARG A 352 21.13 3.05 -8.15
N ILE A 353 20.39 3.27 -9.23
CA ILE A 353 20.35 2.37 -10.39
C ILE A 353 21.73 2.27 -11.05
N GLU A 354 22.40 3.40 -11.27
CA GLU A 354 23.75 3.43 -11.85
C GLU A 354 24.79 2.74 -10.97
N GLU A 355 24.70 2.88 -9.65
CA GLU A 355 25.60 2.24 -8.68
C GLU A 355 25.39 0.73 -8.60
N MET A 356 24.16 0.25 -8.73
CA MET A 356 23.85 -1.18 -8.69
C MET A 356 24.18 -1.91 -10.01
N GLY A 357 24.26 -1.18 -11.13
CA GLY A 357 24.69 -1.70 -12.42
C GLY A 357 26.22 -1.79 -12.61
N ARG A 358 27.00 -1.28 -11.64
CA ARG A 358 28.46 -1.44 -11.54
C ARG A 358 28.79 -2.64 -10.66
#